data_AF-A0A813EHH2-F1
#
_entry.id   AF-A0A813EHH2-F1
#
_cell.length_a   1.000
_cell.length_b   1.000
_cell.length_c   1.000
_cell.angle_alpha   90.00
_cell.angle_beta   90.00
_cell.angle_gamma   90.00
#
_symmetry.space_group_name_H-M   'P 1'
#
loop_
_entity.id
_entity.type
_entity.pdbx_description
1 polymer ?
#
loop_
_entity_poly.entity_id
_entity_poly.type
_entity_poly.pdbx_seq_one_letter_code
_entity_poly.pdbx_strand_id
1 'polypeptide(L)'
;MSLLVAGAAAWEQSPRGEAALEENAFWLLALLLEDVLDPDFFGADVRGNLQMNNIGGLGMRGFILEKAEVYCPTIHSSLGQEAFASCLGAVLDKWVLSLFIGCAPHRLLEHLWDHLLLPSPYHPVEFGRRLPRGLATIIAFGLAALKCCGEDQLRDSQLLANLDAQRKAGESPEELSLQAGEVIMMISKSLQKWPAEEDSKFLCTVTRILCELAQDPDEFASLWQEIRRQKQRIADCAGDCDEQLMSLARQTHFTVQEIGRLREEIQLLPGRGRGSAAESGLDLETFKNLVRRAAPEFPLELCGRLFQKLDYFGVGRLAFVELACGMSALSLGTMDEKLQVCFDLFDSEGRRALTLKDLNDLCTTLFRVALAQGFK
;
A
#
# COMPACT_ATOMS: atom_id res chain seq x y z
N MET A 1 -3.95 25.76 12.00
CA MET A 1 -4.52 26.20 13.29
C MET A 1 -5.38 27.47 13.18
N SER A 2 -4.98 28.54 12.47
CA SER A 2 -5.77 29.79 12.43
C SER A 2 -6.95 29.86 11.44
N LEU A 3 -7.14 28.84 10.58
CA LEU A 3 -8.32 28.73 9.70
C LEU A 3 -9.50 27.97 10.33
N LEU A 4 -9.29 27.28 11.46
CA LEU A 4 -10.32 26.45 12.13
C LEU A 4 -11.29 27.25 13.01
N VAL A 5 -10.93 28.47 13.42
CA VAL A 5 -11.74 29.23 14.40
C VAL A 5 -12.77 30.13 13.72
N ALA A 6 -12.60 30.48 12.44
CA ALA A 6 -13.50 31.41 11.75
C ALA A 6 -14.78 30.76 11.18
N GLY A 7 -14.83 29.43 11.03
CA GLY A 7 -15.97 28.71 10.45
C GLY A 7 -16.96 28.12 11.45
N ALA A 8 -16.54 27.89 12.70
CA ALA A 8 -17.35 27.15 13.67
C ALA A 8 -18.59 27.92 14.17
N ALA A 9 -18.56 29.25 14.16
CA ALA A 9 -19.64 30.06 14.73
C ALA A 9 -20.87 30.21 13.82
N ALA A 10 -20.81 29.77 12.55
CA ALA A 10 -21.88 29.99 11.57
C ALA A 10 -22.70 28.73 11.24
N TRP A 11 -22.34 27.55 11.75
CA TRP A 11 -22.89 26.27 11.29
C TRP A 11 -23.95 25.63 12.20
N GLU A 12 -24.16 26.17 13.40
CA GLU A 12 -25.07 25.61 14.42
C GLU A 12 -26.58 25.72 14.11
N GLN A 13 -27.01 26.21 12.95
CA GLN A 13 -28.43 26.53 12.70
C GLN A 13 -29.11 25.81 11.52
N SER A 14 -28.64 24.62 11.10
CA SER A 14 -29.39 23.83 10.11
C SER A 14 -29.25 22.32 10.31
N PRO A 15 -30.34 21.52 10.21
CA PRO A 15 -30.31 20.05 10.32
C PRO A 15 -29.57 19.35 9.15
N ARG A 16 -29.12 20.11 8.15
CA ARG A 16 -28.17 19.64 7.10
C ARG A 16 -26.70 19.87 7.48
N GLY A 17 -26.42 20.54 8.59
CA GLY A 17 -25.07 20.92 9.03
C GLY A 17 -24.28 19.76 9.63
N GLU A 18 -24.92 18.84 10.36
CA GLU A 18 -24.23 17.70 11.00
C GLU A 18 -23.69 16.69 9.98
N ALA A 19 -24.50 16.29 9.00
CA ALA A 19 -24.05 15.37 7.95
C ALA A 19 -22.90 15.97 7.11
N ALA A 20 -22.96 17.27 6.83
CA ALA A 20 -21.87 17.97 6.15
C ALA A 20 -20.61 18.08 7.02
N LEU A 21 -20.75 18.18 8.34
CA LEU A 21 -19.64 18.25 9.28
C LEU A 21 -18.94 16.90 9.42
N GLU A 22 -19.71 15.80 9.53
CA GLU A 22 -19.17 14.44 9.53
C GLU A 22 -18.45 14.11 8.23
N GLU A 23 -19.03 14.48 7.09
CA GLU A 23 -18.41 14.30 5.77
C GLU A 23 -17.11 15.12 5.66
N ASN A 24 -17.12 16.40 6.05
CA ASN A 24 -15.91 17.23 6.03
C ASN A 24 -14.83 16.72 6.99
N ALA A 25 -15.21 16.23 8.17
CA ALA A 25 -14.28 15.63 9.12
C ALA A 25 -13.67 14.33 8.56
N PHE A 26 -14.47 13.51 7.88
CA PHE A 26 -13.98 12.32 7.19
C PHE A 26 -12.98 12.67 6.08
N TRP A 27 -13.30 13.62 5.20
CA TRP A 27 -12.37 14.02 4.13
C TRP A 27 -11.09 14.66 4.66
N LEU A 28 -11.18 15.45 5.74
CA LEU A 28 -10.00 16.00 6.40
C LEU A 28 -9.13 14.89 6.99
N LEU A 29 -9.75 13.89 7.64
CA LEU A 29 -9.05 12.74 8.18
C LEU A 29 -8.39 11.92 7.07
N ALA A 30 -9.10 11.64 5.98
CA ALA A 30 -8.56 10.92 4.83
C ALA A 30 -7.34 11.62 4.24
N LEU A 31 -7.41 12.94 4.05
CA LEU A 31 -6.29 13.72 3.51
C LEU A 31 -5.08 13.74 4.46
N LEU A 32 -5.31 13.83 5.77
CA LEU A 32 -4.22 13.74 6.76
C LEU A 32 -3.58 12.35 6.79
N LEU A 33 -4.39 11.30 6.63
CA LEU A 33 -3.89 9.94 6.63
C LEU A 33 -3.17 9.58 5.35
N GLU A 34 -3.56 10.10 4.19
CA GLU A 34 -2.79 9.93 2.94
C GLU A 34 -1.42 10.61 3.01
N ASP A 35 -1.32 11.75 3.70
CA ASP A 35 -0.04 12.45 3.92
C ASP A 35 0.88 11.71 4.91
N VAL A 36 0.30 11.07 5.93
CA VAL A 36 1.06 10.46 7.03
C VAL A 36 1.31 8.96 6.84
N LEU A 37 0.34 8.22 6.31
CA LEU A 37 0.39 6.77 6.21
C LEU A 37 0.93 6.29 4.89
N ASP A 38 0.29 6.68 3.79
CA ASP A 38 0.55 6.14 2.46
C ASP A 38 -0.42 6.80 1.45
N PRO A 39 0.06 7.21 0.25
CA PRO A 39 -0.83 7.57 -0.84
C PRO A 39 -1.77 6.40 -1.14
N ASP A 40 -3.06 6.68 -1.33
CA ASP A 40 -4.08 5.67 -1.62
C ASP A 40 -4.41 4.70 -0.46
N PHE A 41 -4.20 5.12 0.80
CA PHE A 41 -4.48 4.29 1.97
C PHE A 41 -5.93 3.77 1.99
N PHE A 42 -6.91 4.63 1.70
CA PHE A 42 -8.35 4.26 1.64
C PHE A 42 -8.86 3.98 0.23
N GLY A 43 -8.23 4.52 -0.81
CA GLY A 43 -8.68 4.34 -2.17
C GLY A 43 -7.50 4.27 -3.11
N ALA A 44 -7.35 3.16 -3.83
CA ALA A 44 -6.58 3.19 -5.05
C ALA A 44 -7.58 3.30 -6.18
N ASP A 45 -7.77 4.52 -6.70
CA ASP A 45 -8.32 4.63 -8.04
C ASP A 45 -7.22 4.27 -9.03
N VAL A 46 -6.92 2.97 -9.15
CA VAL A 46 -6.16 2.47 -10.29
C VAL A 46 -7.11 2.56 -11.49
N ARG A 47 -7.23 3.77 -12.04
CA ARG A 47 -7.84 4.07 -13.35
C ARG A 47 -9.33 3.75 -13.51
N GLY A 48 -10.16 4.20 -12.58
CA GLY A 48 -11.60 4.39 -12.77
C GLY A 48 -12.49 3.22 -12.36
N ASN A 49 -12.01 2.25 -11.57
CA ASN A 49 -12.87 1.20 -11.02
C ASN A 49 -12.69 1.09 -9.50
N LEU A 50 -13.75 1.52 -8.80
CA LEU A 50 -14.03 1.48 -7.35
C LEU A 50 -13.98 0.06 -6.72
N GLN A 51 -13.25 -0.89 -7.29
CA GLN A 51 -13.19 -2.29 -6.85
C GLN A 51 -11.96 -2.60 -5.99
N MET A 52 -10.93 -1.74 -5.95
CA MET A 52 -9.77 -1.93 -5.07
C MET A 52 -9.77 -0.91 -3.93
N ASN A 53 -10.82 -0.94 -3.12
CA ASN A 53 -10.87 -0.19 -1.87
C ASN A 53 -9.74 -0.69 -0.95
N ASN A 54 -8.95 0.24 -0.40
CA ASN A 54 -7.94 -0.02 0.63
C ASN A 54 -6.67 -0.81 0.23
N ILE A 55 -6.13 -0.65 -0.99
CA ILE A 55 -4.84 -1.29 -1.35
C ILE A 55 -3.73 -0.93 -0.36
N GLY A 56 -3.65 0.33 0.10
CA GLY A 56 -2.68 0.74 1.11
C GLY A 56 -2.86 -0.01 2.43
N GLY A 57 -4.09 -0.07 2.95
CA GLY A 57 -4.41 -0.87 4.14
C GLY A 57 -4.07 -2.36 4.00
N LEU A 58 -4.33 -2.95 2.83
CA LEU A 58 -4.00 -4.35 2.55
C LEU A 58 -2.49 -4.61 2.44
N GLY A 59 -1.75 -3.69 1.81
CA GLY A 59 -0.29 -3.75 1.74
C GLY A 59 0.35 -3.69 3.14
N MET A 60 -0.17 -2.80 3.98
CA MET A 60 0.22 -2.70 5.39
C MET A 60 -0.09 -3.97 6.18
N ARG A 61 -1.30 -4.50 6.04
CA ARG A 61 -1.69 -5.79 6.65
C ARG A 61 -0.71 -6.89 6.24
N GLY A 62 -0.41 -7.01 4.95
CA GLY A 62 0.52 -8.01 4.44
C GLY A 62 1.90 -7.89 5.06
N PHE A 63 2.42 -6.67 5.21
CA PHE A 63 3.71 -6.44 5.86
C PHE A 63 3.70 -6.77 7.36
N ILE A 64 2.63 -6.40 8.08
CA ILE A 64 2.48 -6.76 9.51
C ILE A 64 2.43 -8.27 9.66
N LEU A 65 1.72 -9.00 8.80
CA LEU A 65 1.65 -10.46 8.82
C LEU A 65 3.03 -11.11 8.64
N GLU A 66 3.80 -10.65 7.67
CA GLU A 66 5.16 -11.16 7.42
C GLU A 66 6.07 -10.95 8.63
N LYS A 67 6.03 -9.76 9.25
CA LYS A 67 6.81 -9.49 10.47
C LYS A 67 6.25 -10.20 11.70
N ALA A 68 4.95 -10.49 11.75
CA ALA A 68 4.32 -11.14 12.89
C ALA A 68 4.88 -12.55 13.14
N GLU A 69 5.39 -13.24 12.12
CA GLU A 69 6.08 -14.54 12.28
C GLU A 69 7.28 -14.45 13.24
N VAL A 70 8.01 -13.32 13.22
CA VAL A 70 9.18 -13.08 14.07
C VAL A 70 8.77 -12.68 15.49
N TYR A 71 7.71 -11.87 15.62
CA TYR A 71 7.27 -11.34 16.93
C TYR A 71 6.34 -12.29 17.69
N CYS A 72 5.66 -13.21 17.01
CA CYS A 72 4.70 -14.17 17.57
C CYS A 72 5.03 -15.62 17.15
N PRO A 73 6.24 -16.12 17.47
CA PRO A 73 6.70 -17.42 17.00
C PRO A 73 5.88 -18.59 17.56
N THR A 74 5.37 -18.47 18.80
CA THR A 74 4.58 -19.54 19.42
C THR A 74 3.27 -19.69 18.69
N ILE A 75 2.57 -18.58 18.46
CA ILE A 75 1.30 -18.57 17.71
C ILE A 75 1.50 -19.09 16.28
N HIS A 76 2.56 -18.66 15.60
CA HIS A 76 2.87 -19.14 14.25
C HIS A 76 3.13 -20.65 14.22
N SER A 77 3.88 -21.17 15.20
CA SER A 77 4.19 -22.60 15.30
C SER A 77 2.94 -23.45 15.61
N SER A 78 2.02 -22.97 16.44
CA SER A 78 0.80 -23.69 16.80
C SER A 78 -0.24 -23.68 15.68
N LEU A 79 -0.47 -22.53 15.03
CA LEU A 79 -1.47 -22.40 13.97
C LEU A 79 -1.00 -22.94 12.62
N GLY A 80 0.29 -22.79 12.31
CA GLY A 80 0.81 -23.04 10.97
C GLY A 80 0.53 -21.93 9.97
N GLN A 81 1.24 -21.94 8.86
CA GLN A 81 1.35 -20.79 7.96
C GLN A 81 0.01 -20.33 7.37
N GLU A 82 -0.81 -21.26 6.85
CA GLU A 82 -2.09 -20.92 6.21
C GLU A 82 -3.12 -20.39 7.22
N ALA A 83 -3.30 -21.10 8.34
CA ALA A 83 -4.23 -20.68 9.38
C ALA A 83 -3.77 -19.38 10.06
N PHE A 84 -2.46 -19.20 10.29
CA PHE A 84 -1.89 -17.98 10.85
C PHE A 84 -2.18 -16.76 9.96
N ALA A 85 -1.90 -16.86 8.67
CA ALA A 85 -2.11 -15.77 7.71
C ALA A 85 -3.61 -15.41 7.57
N SER A 86 -4.48 -16.43 7.50
CA SER A 86 -5.93 -16.22 7.44
C SER A 86 -6.48 -15.58 8.72
N CYS A 87 -6.11 -16.14 9.88
CA CYS A 87 -6.66 -15.75 11.18
C CYS A 87 -6.20 -14.36 11.61
N LEU A 88 -4.89 -14.11 11.60
CA LEU A 88 -4.38 -12.77 11.92
C LEU A 88 -4.76 -11.77 10.84
N GLY A 89 -4.93 -12.23 9.60
CA GLY A 89 -5.40 -11.43 8.50
C GLY A 89 -6.71 -10.71 8.81
N ALA A 90 -7.73 -11.44 9.26
CA ALA A 90 -9.04 -10.88 9.59
C ALA A 90 -9.00 -9.88 10.76
N VAL A 91 -8.14 -10.11 11.75
CA VAL A 91 -7.93 -9.18 12.88
C VAL A 91 -7.29 -7.89 12.41
N LEU A 92 -6.23 -8.01 11.60
CA LEU A 92 -5.50 -6.88 11.05
C LEU A 92 -6.35 -6.06 10.09
N ASP A 93 -7.24 -6.68 9.31
CA ASP A 93 -8.22 -5.94 8.49
C ASP A 93 -9.04 -5.01 9.37
N LYS A 94 -9.59 -5.51 10.49
CA LYS A 94 -10.35 -4.68 11.41
C LYS A 94 -9.48 -3.58 12.03
N TRP A 95 -8.28 -3.90 12.50
CA TRP A 95 -7.42 -2.96 13.20
C TRP A 95 -6.86 -1.86 12.30
N VAL A 96 -6.33 -2.22 11.13
CA VAL A 96 -5.70 -1.27 10.20
C VAL A 96 -6.76 -0.38 9.55
N LEU A 97 -7.89 -0.93 9.09
CA LEU A 97 -8.95 -0.13 8.44
C LEU A 97 -9.63 0.84 9.41
N SER A 98 -9.80 0.45 10.68
CA SER A 98 -10.38 1.33 11.70
C SER A 98 -9.36 2.22 12.40
N LEU A 99 -8.07 2.11 12.06
CA LEU A 99 -6.98 2.73 12.84
C LEU A 99 -7.12 2.47 14.34
N PHE A 100 -7.49 1.23 14.67
CA PHE A 100 -7.76 0.73 16.00
C PHE A 100 -8.94 1.39 16.73
N ILE A 101 -9.70 2.29 16.09
CA ILE A 101 -10.90 2.91 16.67
C ILE A 101 -11.92 1.80 16.96
N GLY A 102 -12.39 1.76 18.22
CA GLY A 102 -13.29 0.70 18.70
C GLY A 102 -12.61 -0.67 18.91
N CYS A 103 -11.31 -0.78 18.65
CA CYS A 103 -10.52 -1.99 18.88
C CYS A 103 -9.58 -1.88 20.08
N ALA A 104 -9.09 -0.66 20.39
CA ALA A 104 -8.25 -0.37 21.55
C ALA A 104 -8.89 0.69 22.48
N PRO A 105 -8.55 0.71 23.78
CA PRO A 105 -8.97 1.75 24.72
C PRO A 105 -8.53 3.14 24.27
N HIS A 106 -9.37 4.15 24.55
CA HIS A 106 -9.12 5.53 24.15
C HIS A 106 -7.74 6.05 24.56
N ARG A 107 -7.29 5.71 25.78
CA ARG A 107 -5.96 6.06 26.30
C ARG A 107 -4.79 5.56 25.43
N LEU A 108 -4.88 4.35 24.86
CA LEU A 108 -3.85 3.84 23.95
C LEU A 108 -3.97 4.49 22.57
N LEU A 109 -5.19 4.82 22.15
CA LEU A 109 -5.44 5.54 20.91
C LEU A 109 -4.89 6.96 20.96
N GLU A 110 -5.04 7.69 22.07
CA GLU A 110 -4.43 9.02 22.25
C GLU A 110 -2.92 8.96 21.99
N HIS A 111 -2.22 8.00 22.59
CA HIS A 111 -0.80 7.79 22.33
C HIS A 111 -0.48 7.41 20.86
N LEU A 112 -1.30 6.56 20.24
CA LEU A 112 -1.15 6.22 18.82
C LEU A 112 -1.27 7.48 17.95
N TRP A 113 -2.31 8.29 18.18
CA TRP A 113 -2.58 9.51 17.43
C TRP A 113 -1.56 10.62 17.71
N ASP A 114 -1.04 10.74 18.93
CA ASP A 114 0.05 11.65 19.27
C ASP A 114 1.32 11.33 18.48
N HIS A 115 1.68 10.04 18.40
CA HIS A 115 2.80 9.59 17.59
C HIS A 115 2.54 9.70 16.08
N LEU A 116 1.27 9.74 15.68
CA LEU A 116 0.85 9.87 14.29
C LEU A 116 0.80 11.34 13.81
N LEU A 117 0.30 12.29 14.62
CA LEU A 117 -0.16 13.62 14.16
C LEU A 117 0.64 14.85 14.66
N LEU A 118 1.58 14.77 15.62
CA LEU A 118 2.28 15.95 16.18
C LEU A 118 3.83 15.82 16.30
N PRO A 119 4.63 16.89 16.07
CA PRO A 119 4.65 17.73 14.88
C PRO A 119 5.81 17.42 13.92
N SER A 120 5.45 17.44 12.64
CA SER A 120 6.08 18.02 11.43
C SER A 120 7.54 17.69 11.04
N PRO A 121 7.80 17.16 9.82
CA PRO A 121 9.15 17.17 9.22
C PRO A 121 9.73 18.59 8.99
N TYR A 122 8.94 19.65 9.17
CA TYR A 122 9.34 21.06 8.97
C TYR A 122 9.70 21.83 10.27
N HIS A 123 9.54 21.23 11.45
CA HIS A 123 9.97 21.84 12.73
C HIS A 123 10.85 20.88 13.53
N PRO A 124 12.18 20.89 13.30
CA PRO A 124 13.10 20.02 14.02
C PRO A 124 13.29 20.52 15.45
N VAL A 125 12.87 19.74 16.45
CA VAL A 125 13.39 19.88 17.80
C VAL A 125 14.70 19.08 17.86
N GLU A 126 15.77 19.73 18.30
CA GLU A 126 17.16 19.26 18.28
C GLU A 126 17.43 18.07 19.22
N PHE A 127 16.92 16.87 18.96
CA PHE A 127 17.42 15.66 19.63
C PHE A 127 17.29 14.40 18.76
N GLY A 128 18.44 13.84 18.36
CA GLY A 128 18.62 12.41 18.09
C GLY A 128 17.99 11.80 16.83
N ARG A 129 18.38 10.55 16.52
CA ARG A 129 17.82 9.72 15.43
C ARG A 129 16.29 9.79 15.46
N ARG A 130 15.68 10.36 14.42
CA ARG A 130 14.22 10.50 14.31
C ARG A 130 13.58 9.10 14.34
N LEU A 131 12.68 8.83 15.28
CA LEU A 131 11.84 7.63 15.20
C LEU A 131 11.01 7.68 13.90
N PRO A 132 10.86 6.54 13.21
CA PRO A 132 10.05 6.43 12.02
C PRO A 132 8.58 6.71 12.35
N ARG A 133 7.95 7.60 11.58
CA ARG A 133 6.59 8.10 11.81
C ARG A 133 5.62 7.53 10.77
N GLY A 134 4.32 7.70 11.03
CA GLY A 134 3.27 7.36 10.10
C GLY A 134 3.08 5.84 10.00
N LEU A 135 3.36 5.30 8.82
CA LEU A 135 3.29 3.88 8.50
C LEU A 135 3.94 2.96 9.55
N ALA A 136 5.17 3.31 9.97
CA ALA A 136 5.90 2.51 10.96
C ALA A 136 5.23 2.52 12.34
N THR A 137 4.55 3.62 12.71
CA THR A 137 3.79 3.73 13.96
C THR A 137 2.63 2.75 13.97
N ILE A 138 1.88 2.66 12.88
CA ILE A 138 0.78 1.69 12.77
C ILE A 138 1.31 0.25 12.76
N ILE A 139 2.39 -0.02 12.02
CA ILE A 139 3.00 -1.35 11.97
C ILE A 139 3.49 -1.77 13.34
N ALA A 140 4.23 -0.91 14.05
CA ALA A 140 4.74 -1.20 15.37
C ALA A 140 3.62 -1.36 16.40
N PHE A 141 2.55 -0.56 16.31
CA PHE A 141 1.37 -0.70 17.17
C PHE A 141 0.65 -2.02 16.93
N GLY A 142 0.47 -2.41 15.66
CA GLY A 142 -0.12 -3.71 15.29
C GLY A 142 0.72 -4.89 15.77
N LEU A 143 2.04 -4.86 15.56
CA LEU A 143 2.96 -5.90 16.03
C LEU A 143 3.01 -5.97 17.57
N ALA A 144 3.00 -4.83 18.25
CA ALA A 144 2.93 -4.79 19.71
C ALA A 144 1.60 -5.36 20.22
N ALA A 145 0.48 -5.05 19.57
CA ALA A 145 -0.82 -5.63 19.90
C ALA A 145 -0.82 -7.15 19.74
N LEU A 146 -0.31 -7.67 18.62
CA LEU A 146 -0.19 -9.11 18.40
C LEU A 146 0.73 -9.77 19.44
N LYS A 147 1.86 -9.13 19.78
CA LYS A 147 2.80 -9.65 20.77
C LYS A 147 2.21 -9.64 22.18
N CYS A 148 1.66 -8.51 22.62
CA CYS A 148 1.19 -8.33 23.99
C CYS A 148 -0.14 -9.04 24.25
N CYS A 149 -1.08 -9.01 23.30
CA CYS A 149 -2.41 -9.62 23.45
C CYS A 149 -2.46 -11.08 22.97
N GLY A 150 -1.55 -11.45 22.06
CA GLY A 150 -1.41 -12.81 21.55
C GLY A 150 -0.25 -13.53 22.23
N GLU A 151 0.97 -13.29 21.73
CA GLU A 151 2.14 -14.11 22.09
C GLU A 151 2.36 -14.18 23.61
N ASP A 152 2.42 -13.06 24.32
CA ASP A 152 2.76 -13.02 25.75
C ASP A 152 1.60 -13.53 26.64
N GLN A 153 0.35 -13.36 26.23
CA GLN A 153 -0.81 -13.79 27.02
C GLN A 153 -1.21 -15.24 26.74
N LEU A 154 -1.00 -15.73 25.53
CA LEU A 154 -1.42 -17.05 25.10
C LEU A 154 -0.30 -18.10 25.17
N ARG A 155 0.96 -17.70 25.39
CA ARG A 155 2.12 -18.61 25.45
C ARG A 155 1.88 -19.84 26.31
N ASP A 156 1.32 -19.64 27.51
CA ASP A 156 1.07 -20.72 28.49
C ASP A 156 -0.40 -21.17 28.50
N SER A 157 -1.19 -20.76 27.51
CA SER A 157 -2.59 -21.11 27.43
C SER A 157 -2.78 -22.55 26.99
N GLN A 158 -3.75 -23.22 27.62
CA GLN A 158 -4.11 -24.58 27.23
C GLN A 158 -4.69 -24.65 25.81
N LEU A 159 -5.15 -23.53 25.27
CA LEU A 159 -5.69 -23.44 23.93
C LEU A 159 -4.59 -23.57 22.86
N LEU A 160 -3.45 -22.87 22.99
CA LEU A 160 -2.32 -23.06 22.06
C LEU A 160 -1.69 -24.46 22.19
N ALA A 161 -1.65 -25.01 23.40
CA ALA A 161 -1.15 -26.37 23.63
C ALA A 161 -2.05 -27.43 22.96
N ASN A 162 -3.37 -27.26 23.03
CA ASN A 162 -4.32 -28.14 22.36
C ASN A 162 -4.21 -28.02 20.83
N LEU A 163 -4.12 -26.80 20.29
CA LEU A 163 -3.92 -26.56 18.87
C LEU A 163 -2.64 -27.23 18.32
N ASP A 164 -1.52 -27.09 19.02
CA ASP A 164 -0.26 -27.72 18.62
C ASP A 164 -0.35 -29.27 18.67
N ALA A 165 -1.02 -29.82 19.68
CA ALA A 165 -1.25 -31.26 19.77
C ALA A 165 -2.16 -31.80 18.65
N GLN A 166 -3.23 -31.09 18.32
CA GLN A 166 -4.18 -31.45 17.27
C GLN A 166 -3.58 -31.33 15.87
N ARG A 167 -2.76 -30.30 15.65
CA ARG A 167 -1.97 -30.15 14.42
C ARG A 167 -1.00 -31.32 14.24
N LYS A 168 -0.31 -31.74 15.30
CA LYS A 168 0.58 -32.92 15.29
C LYS A 168 -0.18 -34.23 15.08
N ALA A 169 -1.44 -34.29 15.49
CA ALA A 169 -2.33 -35.44 15.28
C ALA A 169 -2.90 -35.51 13.85
N GLY A 170 -2.72 -34.46 13.04
CA GLY A 170 -3.21 -34.41 11.65
C GLY A 170 -4.72 -34.19 11.53
N GLU A 171 -5.32 -33.46 12.47
CA GLU A 171 -6.74 -33.10 12.45
C GLU A 171 -7.13 -32.26 11.22
N SER A 172 -8.43 -32.19 10.95
CA SER A 172 -8.95 -31.55 9.76
C SER A 172 -8.71 -30.02 9.77
N PRO A 173 -8.51 -29.38 8.59
CA PRO A 173 -8.30 -27.93 8.49
C PRO A 173 -9.46 -27.09 9.05
N GLU A 174 -10.68 -27.63 9.01
CA GLU A 174 -11.90 -26.95 9.50
C GLU A 174 -11.92 -26.84 11.04
N GLU A 175 -11.51 -27.90 11.73
CA GLU A 175 -11.43 -27.93 13.21
C GLU A 175 -10.33 -26.99 13.72
N LEU A 176 -9.18 -26.98 13.04
CA LEU A 176 -8.09 -26.04 13.32
C LEU A 176 -8.53 -24.58 13.10
N SER A 177 -9.34 -24.31 12.07
CA SER A 177 -9.85 -22.97 11.78
C SER A 177 -10.82 -22.45 12.84
N LEU A 178 -11.66 -23.32 13.41
CA LEU A 178 -12.60 -22.94 14.47
C LEU A 178 -11.87 -22.49 15.74
N GLN A 179 -10.90 -23.29 16.19
CA GLN A 179 -10.09 -22.95 17.37
C GLN A 179 -9.16 -21.76 17.13
N ALA A 180 -8.65 -21.61 15.91
CA ALA A 180 -7.91 -20.41 15.52
C ALA A 180 -8.81 -19.16 15.58
N GLY A 181 -10.10 -19.30 15.29
CA GLY A 181 -11.12 -18.27 15.53
C GLY A 181 -11.24 -17.87 17.01
N GLU A 182 -11.09 -18.80 17.95
CA GLU A 182 -11.09 -18.49 19.38
C GLU A 182 -9.84 -17.70 19.79
N VAL A 183 -8.67 -18.03 19.25
CA VAL A 183 -7.42 -17.26 19.42
C VAL A 183 -7.63 -15.80 18.99
N ILE A 184 -8.21 -15.58 17.81
CA ILE A 184 -8.55 -14.24 17.28
C ILE A 184 -9.45 -13.47 18.24
N MET A 185 -10.52 -14.12 18.71
CA MET A 185 -11.49 -13.48 19.61
C MET A 185 -10.82 -13.09 20.94
N MET A 186 -9.92 -13.91 21.46
CA MET A 186 -9.17 -13.58 22.67
C MET A 186 -8.22 -12.41 22.46
N ILE A 187 -7.43 -12.42 21.39
CA ILE A 187 -6.51 -11.31 21.04
C ILE A 187 -7.30 -10.00 20.93
N SER A 188 -8.41 -10.00 20.20
CA SER A 188 -9.25 -8.82 19.99
C SER A 188 -9.89 -8.32 21.29
N LYS A 189 -10.43 -9.23 22.11
CA LYS A 189 -11.03 -8.87 23.41
C LYS A 189 -9.99 -8.38 24.40
N SER A 190 -8.79 -8.96 24.37
CA SER A 190 -7.68 -8.57 25.24
C SER A 190 -7.23 -7.14 24.95
N LEU A 191 -7.03 -6.80 23.66
CA LEU A 191 -6.71 -5.42 23.29
C LEU A 191 -7.82 -4.47 23.71
N GLN A 192 -9.09 -4.81 23.44
CA GLN A 192 -10.23 -3.97 23.77
C GLN A 192 -10.38 -3.72 25.28
N LYS A 193 -10.05 -4.71 26.12
CA LYS A 193 -10.12 -4.66 27.58
C LYS A 193 -8.74 -4.51 28.23
N TRP A 194 -7.77 -3.96 27.52
CA TRP A 194 -6.40 -3.84 28.03
C TRP A 194 -6.39 -3.11 29.39
N PRO A 195 -5.66 -3.60 30.41
CA PRO A 195 -5.62 -2.99 31.73
C PRO A 195 -4.69 -1.77 31.76
N ALA A 196 -5.07 -0.70 32.46
CA ALA A 196 -4.33 0.56 32.48
C ALA A 196 -2.91 0.41 33.09
N GLU A 197 -2.76 -0.53 34.01
CA GLU A 197 -1.48 -0.85 34.65
C GLU A 197 -0.44 -1.40 33.66
N GLU A 198 -0.89 -2.01 32.55
CA GLU A 198 -0.01 -2.56 31.52
C GLU A 198 0.24 -1.61 30.35
N ASP A 199 -0.29 -0.37 30.38
CA ASP A 199 -0.07 0.60 29.30
C ASP A 199 1.43 0.87 29.08
N SER A 200 2.19 0.99 30.17
CA SER A 200 3.64 1.19 30.10
C SER A 200 4.34 0.01 29.40
N LYS A 201 3.91 -1.22 29.65
CA LYS A 201 4.47 -2.42 28.99
C LYS A 201 4.16 -2.42 27.49
N PHE A 202 2.92 -2.08 27.14
CA PHE A 202 2.47 -2.00 25.74
C PHE A 202 3.25 -0.93 24.98
N LEU A 203 3.29 0.31 25.50
CA LEU A 203 3.95 1.44 24.85
C LEU A 203 5.49 1.27 24.78
N CYS A 204 6.10 0.67 25.79
CA CYS A 204 7.51 0.28 25.72
C CYS A 204 7.76 -0.75 24.61
N THR A 205 6.84 -1.69 24.41
CA THR A 205 6.93 -2.68 23.32
C THR A 205 6.79 -2.00 21.95
N VAL A 206 5.84 -1.08 21.79
CA VAL A 206 5.70 -0.26 20.57
C VAL A 206 6.98 0.51 20.29
N THR A 207 7.53 1.20 21.29
CA THR A 207 8.75 2.00 21.16
C THR A 207 9.94 1.14 20.78
N ARG A 208 10.09 -0.05 21.38
CA ARG A 208 11.16 -1.00 21.02
C ARG A 208 11.05 -1.45 19.56
N ILE A 209 9.86 -1.83 19.11
CA ILE A 209 9.63 -2.26 17.72
C ILE A 209 9.88 -1.09 16.76
N LEU A 210 9.43 0.12 17.09
CA LEU A 210 9.74 1.32 16.31
C LEU A 210 11.23 1.56 16.21
N CYS A 211 11.96 1.46 17.32
CA CYS A 211 13.41 1.59 17.32
C CYS A 211 14.06 0.51 16.46
N GLU A 212 13.60 -0.75 16.53
CA GLU A 212 14.06 -1.86 15.66
C GLU A 212 13.85 -1.55 14.18
N LEU A 213 12.68 -1.03 13.80
CA LEU A 213 12.38 -0.57 12.44
C LEU A 213 13.19 0.68 12.03
N ALA A 214 13.81 1.38 12.98
CA ALA A 214 14.54 2.63 12.78
C ALA A 214 16.07 2.49 12.79
N GLN A 215 16.61 1.31 13.15
CA GLN A 215 18.05 1.19 13.46
C GLN A 215 18.93 1.44 12.24
N ASP A 216 18.37 1.23 11.03
CA ASP A 216 19.00 1.53 9.76
C ASP A 216 18.10 2.48 8.93
N PRO A 217 18.57 3.69 8.57
CA PRO A 217 17.85 4.57 7.64
C PRO A 217 17.61 3.93 6.27
N ASP A 218 18.45 2.98 5.84
CA ASP A 218 18.21 2.19 4.63
C ASP A 218 17.08 1.16 4.83
N GLU A 219 16.87 0.65 6.06
CA GLU A 219 15.73 -0.22 6.38
C GLU A 219 14.39 0.55 6.43
N PHE A 220 14.39 1.82 6.81
CA PHE A 220 13.16 2.62 6.76
C PHE A 220 12.75 2.96 5.32
N ALA A 221 13.72 3.26 4.45
CA ALA A 221 13.45 3.39 3.02
C ALA A 221 13.02 2.05 2.40
N SER A 222 13.61 0.94 2.86
CA SER A 222 13.22 -0.40 2.42
C SER A 222 11.81 -0.79 2.89
N LEU A 223 11.34 -0.32 4.05
CA LEU A 223 9.97 -0.52 4.53
C LEU A 223 8.93 0.02 3.55
N TRP A 224 9.11 1.26 3.10
CA TRP A 224 8.24 1.87 2.09
C TRP A 224 8.32 1.16 0.75
N GLN A 225 9.52 0.76 0.32
CA GLN A 225 9.69 -0.02 -0.90
C GLN A 225 9.00 -1.37 -0.81
N GLU A 226 9.07 -2.05 0.33
CA GLU A 226 8.44 -3.35 0.51
C GLU A 226 6.92 -3.24 0.53
N ILE A 227 6.37 -2.21 1.16
CA ILE A 227 4.92 -1.97 1.13
C ILE A 227 4.46 -1.65 -0.29
N ARG A 228 5.20 -0.83 -1.04
CA ARG A 228 4.92 -0.58 -2.47
C ARG A 228 4.97 -1.86 -3.30
N ARG A 229 5.95 -2.74 -3.07
CA ARG A 229 5.99 -4.06 -3.71
C ARG A 229 4.78 -4.91 -3.34
N GLN A 230 4.37 -4.90 -2.08
CA GLN A 230 3.20 -5.65 -1.61
C GLN A 230 1.92 -5.15 -2.29
N LYS A 231 1.75 -3.83 -2.41
CA LYS A 231 0.65 -3.23 -3.17
C LYS A 231 0.66 -3.67 -4.63
N GLN A 232 1.81 -3.60 -5.28
CA GLN A 232 1.97 -4.02 -6.68
C GLN A 232 1.61 -5.50 -6.85
N ARG A 233 2.03 -6.39 -5.93
CA ARG A 233 1.65 -7.82 -5.93
C ARG A 233 0.14 -8.03 -5.77
N ILE A 234 -0.51 -7.26 -4.90
CA ILE A 234 -1.97 -7.32 -4.67
C ILE A 234 -2.71 -6.85 -5.93
N ALA A 235 -2.25 -5.75 -6.55
CA ALA A 235 -2.80 -5.24 -7.80
C ALA A 235 -2.57 -6.17 -8.99
N ASP A 236 -1.46 -6.92 -8.98
CA ASP A 236 -1.19 -7.97 -9.95
C ASP A 236 -1.98 -9.27 -9.70
N CYS A 237 -3.01 -9.25 -8.84
CA CYS A 237 -3.88 -10.38 -8.50
C CYS A 237 -3.15 -11.62 -7.96
N ALA A 238 -1.97 -11.45 -7.35
CA ALA A 238 -1.21 -12.49 -6.63
C ALA A 238 -1.10 -13.87 -7.30
N GLY A 239 -1.16 -13.95 -8.64
CA GLY A 239 -1.00 -15.20 -9.39
C GLY A 239 -2.29 -15.86 -9.90
N ASP A 240 -3.48 -15.34 -9.61
CA ASP A 240 -4.69 -15.78 -10.34
C ASP A 240 -4.71 -15.12 -11.73
N CYS A 241 -4.23 -15.89 -12.70
CA CYS A 241 -4.08 -15.43 -14.07
C CYS A 241 -5.44 -15.10 -14.71
N ASP A 242 -6.50 -15.82 -14.35
CA ASP A 242 -7.80 -15.66 -14.98
C ASP A 242 -8.51 -14.43 -14.43
N GLU A 243 -8.41 -14.18 -13.13
CA GLU A 243 -8.92 -12.95 -12.51
C GLU A 243 -8.16 -11.71 -13.02
N GLN A 244 -6.83 -11.79 -13.13
CA GLN A 244 -5.99 -10.72 -13.67
C GLN A 244 -6.35 -10.37 -15.12
N LEU A 245 -6.53 -11.38 -15.97
CA LEU A 245 -6.90 -11.19 -17.38
C LEU A 245 -8.28 -10.56 -17.52
N MET A 246 -9.25 -11.00 -16.73
CA MET A 246 -10.61 -10.48 -16.76
C MET A 246 -10.70 -9.05 -16.23
N SER A 247 -9.93 -8.73 -15.18
CA SER A 247 -9.80 -7.37 -14.65
C SER A 247 -9.17 -6.43 -15.69
N LEU A 248 -8.04 -6.83 -16.29
CA LEU A 248 -7.36 -6.05 -17.31
C LEU A 248 -8.21 -5.84 -18.56
N ALA A 249 -8.96 -6.84 -19.01
CA ALA A 249 -9.85 -6.70 -20.17
C ALA A 249 -11.00 -5.69 -19.93
N ARG A 250 -11.37 -5.45 -18.66
CA ARG A 250 -12.36 -4.42 -18.31
C ARG A 250 -11.75 -3.03 -18.20
N GLN A 251 -10.49 -2.95 -17.77
CA GLN A 251 -9.79 -1.69 -17.51
C GLN A 251 -9.01 -1.16 -18.71
N THR A 252 -8.72 -2.02 -19.67
CA THR A 252 -7.95 -1.69 -20.87
C THR A 252 -8.83 -1.84 -22.10
N HIS A 253 -8.44 -1.12 -23.15
CA HIS A 253 -9.01 -1.26 -24.50
C HIS A 253 -8.58 -2.56 -25.21
N PHE A 254 -7.93 -3.50 -24.50
CA PHE A 254 -7.51 -4.78 -25.06
C PHE A 254 -8.51 -5.89 -24.75
N THR A 255 -8.67 -6.82 -25.68
CA THR A 255 -9.39 -8.07 -25.45
C THR A 255 -8.57 -9.03 -24.59
N VAL A 256 -9.24 -10.00 -23.93
CA VAL A 256 -8.58 -11.06 -23.14
C VAL A 256 -7.49 -11.79 -23.95
N GLN A 257 -7.72 -12.03 -25.24
CA GLN A 257 -6.76 -12.69 -26.12
C GLN A 257 -5.51 -11.83 -26.37
N GLU A 258 -5.69 -10.53 -26.59
CA GLU A 258 -4.57 -9.59 -26.79
C GLU A 258 -3.74 -9.44 -25.52
N ILE A 259 -4.38 -9.38 -24.35
CA ILE A 259 -3.70 -9.34 -23.05
C ILE A 259 -2.90 -10.63 -22.83
N GLY A 260 -3.46 -11.80 -23.17
CA GLY A 260 -2.76 -13.08 -23.12
C GLY A 260 -1.48 -13.09 -23.97
N ARG A 261 -1.58 -12.63 -25.24
CA ARG A 261 -0.42 -12.52 -26.14
C ARG A 261 0.62 -11.52 -25.63
N LEU A 262 0.18 -10.35 -25.16
CA LEU A 262 1.07 -9.35 -24.57
C LEU A 262 1.86 -9.93 -23.40
N ARG A 263 1.20 -10.74 -22.56
CA ARG A 263 1.84 -11.42 -21.43
C ARG A 263 2.91 -12.41 -21.90
N GLU A 264 2.62 -13.22 -22.90
CA GLU A 264 3.59 -14.16 -23.48
C GLU A 264 4.80 -13.43 -24.07
N GLU A 265 4.58 -12.36 -24.84
CA GLU A 265 5.67 -11.56 -25.42
C GLU A 265 6.56 -10.94 -24.35
N ILE A 266 5.97 -10.42 -23.26
CA ILE A 266 6.73 -9.85 -22.14
C ILE A 266 7.51 -10.94 -21.39
N GLN A 267 6.94 -12.13 -21.23
CA GLN A 267 7.64 -13.26 -20.58
C GLN A 267 8.87 -13.73 -21.37
N LEU A 268 8.87 -13.56 -22.69
CA LEU A 268 9.97 -13.95 -23.58
C LEU A 268 11.09 -12.91 -23.67
N LEU A 269 10.99 -11.76 -23.00
CA LEU A 269 12.00 -10.70 -23.05
C LEU A 269 13.26 -11.07 -22.24
N PRO A 270 14.47 -10.89 -22.83
CA PRO A 270 15.72 -11.11 -22.12
C PRO A 270 15.93 -10.03 -21.04
N GLY A 271 16.22 -10.45 -19.80
CA GLY A 271 16.43 -9.53 -18.66
C GLY A 271 15.58 -9.86 -17.42
N ARG A 272 14.61 -10.77 -17.52
CA ARG A 272 13.98 -11.36 -16.34
C ARG A 272 15.03 -12.17 -15.59
N GLY A 273 15.38 -11.75 -14.37
CA GLY A 273 16.14 -12.58 -13.46
C GLY A 273 15.47 -13.96 -13.37
N ARG A 274 16.27 -15.02 -13.36
CA ARG A 274 15.82 -16.41 -13.18
C ARG A 274 15.36 -16.68 -11.73
N GLY A 275 14.69 -15.69 -11.13
CA GLY A 275 14.25 -15.64 -9.74
C GLY A 275 12.74 -15.85 -9.62
N SER A 276 12.31 -16.07 -8.38
CA SER A 276 10.92 -16.28 -7.96
C SER A 276 9.93 -15.31 -8.62
N ALA A 277 8.67 -15.74 -8.79
CA ALA A 277 7.56 -14.94 -9.30
C ALA A 277 7.40 -13.55 -8.65
N ALA A 278 8.03 -13.32 -7.49
CA ALA A 278 8.07 -12.06 -6.75
C ALA A 278 8.97 -10.95 -7.37
N GLU A 279 9.92 -11.26 -8.27
CA GLU A 279 10.79 -10.25 -8.94
C GLU A 279 10.41 -10.03 -10.42
N SER A 280 9.15 -10.26 -10.72
CA SER A 280 8.55 -10.20 -12.04
C SER A 280 8.25 -8.74 -12.47
N GLY A 281 9.24 -7.99 -12.94
CA GLY A 281 8.97 -6.64 -13.48
C GLY A 281 10.05 -6.13 -14.43
N LEU A 282 9.65 -5.25 -15.35
CA LEU A 282 10.57 -4.63 -16.33
C LEU A 282 11.28 -3.44 -15.69
N ASP A 283 12.62 -3.47 -15.66
CA ASP A 283 13.39 -2.30 -15.26
C ASP A 283 13.44 -1.24 -16.38
N LEU A 284 13.92 -0.04 -16.01
CA LEU A 284 13.99 1.10 -16.90
C LEU A 284 14.83 0.82 -18.17
N GLU A 285 15.93 0.07 -18.05
CA GLU A 285 16.81 -0.21 -19.19
C GLU A 285 16.16 -1.20 -20.16
N THR A 286 15.52 -2.26 -19.65
CA THR A 286 14.73 -3.20 -20.45
C THR A 286 13.55 -2.49 -21.11
N PHE A 287 12.87 -1.60 -20.39
CA PHE A 287 11.79 -0.76 -20.94
C PHE A 287 12.29 0.16 -22.06
N LYS A 288 13.41 0.86 -21.88
CA LYS A 288 14.02 1.70 -22.93
C LYS A 288 14.36 0.89 -24.18
N ASN A 289 14.89 -0.32 -24.02
CA ASN A 289 15.20 -1.21 -25.13
C ASN A 289 13.94 -1.68 -25.86
N LEU A 290 12.86 -1.96 -25.12
CA LEU A 290 11.56 -2.29 -25.70
C LEU A 290 10.98 -1.12 -26.49
N VAL A 291 10.95 0.08 -25.92
CA VAL A 291 10.45 1.30 -26.59
C VAL A 291 11.26 1.58 -27.85
N ARG A 292 12.59 1.48 -27.80
CA ARG A 292 13.45 1.66 -28.98
C ARG A 292 13.09 0.71 -30.13
N ARG A 293 12.72 -0.53 -29.81
CA ARG A 293 12.35 -1.55 -30.80
C ARG A 293 10.92 -1.37 -31.32
N ALA A 294 9.98 -1.03 -30.45
CA ALA A 294 8.56 -0.95 -30.78
C ALA A 294 8.15 0.40 -31.38
N ALA A 295 8.78 1.49 -30.94
CA ALA A 295 8.50 2.86 -31.35
C ALA A 295 9.82 3.63 -31.52
N PRO A 296 10.58 3.39 -32.61
CA PRO A 296 11.89 4.04 -32.83
C PRO A 296 11.80 5.58 -32.95
N GLU A 297 10.62 6.08 -33.33
CA GLU A 297 10.31 7.52 -33.42
C GLU A 297 10.17 8.18 -32.03
N PHE A 298 9.98 7.37 -30.97
CA PHE A 298 9.75 7.90 -29.63
C PHE A 298 11.06 8.43 -29.02
N PRO A 299 11.09 9.67 -28.50
CA PRO A 299 12.29 10.26 -27.91
C PRO A 299 12.74 9.48 -26.67
N LEU A 300 13.92 8.86 -26.74
CA LEU A 300 14.49 8.06 -25.64
C LEU A 300 14.71 8.86 -24.34
N GLU A 301 14.89 10.18 -24.46
CA GLU A 301 15.00 11.11 -23.33
C GLU A 301 13.71 11.15 -22.49
N LEU A 302 12.55 10.86 -23.10
CA LEU A 302 11.26 10.81 -22.44
C LEU A 302 10.92 9.44 -21.85
N CYS A 303 11.66 8.37 -22.21
CA CYS A 303 11.41 7.03 -21.70
C CYS A 303 11.51 6.98 -20.16
N GLY A 304 12.40 7.77 -19.55
CA GLY A 304 12.50 7.85 -18.09
C GLY A 304 11.24 8.42 -17.43
N ARG A 305 10.70 9.51 -17.99
CA ARG A 305 9.46 10.13 -17.51
C ARG A 305 8.25 9.24 -17.76
N LEU A 306 8.20 8.59 -18.92
CA LEU A 306 7.15 7.65 -19.25
C LEU A 306 7.17 6.46 -18.30
N PHE A 307 8.35 5.90 -18.02
CA PHE A 307 8.50 4.82 -17.06
C PHE A 307 8.00 5.22 -15.67
N GLN A 308 8.43 6.38 -15.15
CA GLN A 308 7.95 6.89 -13.86
C GLN A 308 6.44 7.10 -13.82
N LYS A 309 5.83 7.50 -14.95
CA LYS A 309 4.39 7.65 -15.04
C LYS A 309 3.64 6.31 -15.07
N LEU A 310 4.26 5.28 -15.63
CA LEU A 310 3.70 3.93 -15.67
C LEU A 310 3.89 3.18 -14.34
N ASP A 311 4.99 3.45 -13.63
CA ASP A 311 5.35 2.87 -12.32
C ASP A 311 4.50 3.53 -11.21
N TYR A 312 3.21 3.21 -11.22
CA TYR A 312 2.21 3.77 -10.31
C TYR A 312 2.59 3.55 -8.85
N PHE A 313 3.11 2.35 -8.53
CA PHE A 313 3.53 2.02 -7.18
C PHE A 313 4.92 2.54 -6.82
N GLY A 314 5.69 3.07 -7.78
CA GLY A 314 7.02 3.64 -7.54
C GLY A 314 8.01 2.60 -7.01
N VAL A 315 7.93 1.36 -7.50
CA VAL A 315 8.79 0.23 -7.11
C VAL A 315 10.10 0.25 -7.91
N GLY A 316 10.17 1.00 -9.01
CA GLY A 316 11.30 1.05 -9.93
C GLY A 316 11.31 -0.08 -10.95
N ARG A 317 10.22 -0.86 -11.03
CA ARG A 317 10.00 -1.93 -12.00
C ARG A 317 8.53 -1.92 -12.40
N LEU A 318 8.26 -1.99 -13.70
CA LEU A 318 6.89 -2.07 -14.22
C LEU A 318 6.38 -3.50 -14.13
N ALA A 319 5.30 -3.68 -13.38
CA ALA A 319 4.50 -4.88 -13.38
C ALA A 319 3.77 -5.08 -14.72
N PHE A 320 3.24 -6.29 -14.93
CA PHE A 320 2.45 -6.59 -16.12
C PHE A 320 1.19 -5.71 -16.21
N VAL A 321 0.48 -5.51 -15.10
CA VAL A 321 -0.74 -4.67 -15.06
C VAL A 321 -0.40 -3.23 -15.41
N GLU A 322 0.63 -2.66 -14.80
CA GLU A 322 1.09 -1.29 -15.07
C GLU A 322 1.46 -1.08 -16.54
N LEU A 323 2.19 -2.03 -17.13
CA LEU A 323 2.56 -1.98 -18.54
C LEU A 323 1.35 -2.16 -19.46
N ALA A 324 0.48 -3.15 -19.20
CA ALA A 324 -0.69 -3.41 -20.03
C ALA A 324 -1.65 -2.20 -20.04
N CYS A 325 -1.91 -1.63 -18.87
CA CYS A 325 -2.71 -0.41 -18.73
C CYS A 325 -2.04 0.77 -19.42
N GLY A 326 -0.73 0.95 -19.24
CA GLY A 326 0.05 1.99 -19.92
C GLY A 326 -0.03 1.91 -21.45
N MET A 327 0.24 0.73 -21.98
CA MET A 327 0.21 0.46 -23.42
C MET A 327 -1.19 0.65 -24.00
N SER A 328 -2.22 0.24 -23.27
CA SER A 328 -3.60 0.40 -23.71
C SER A 328 -3.98 1.87 -23.89
N ALA A 329 -3.67 2.72 -22.90
CA ALA A 329 -3.93 4.15 -22.97
C ALA A 329 -3.15 4.82 -24.13
N LEU A 330 -1.91 4.42 -24.36
CA LEU A 330 -1.07 4.98 -25.42
C LEU A 330 -1.46 4.52 -26.83
N SER A 331 -1.87 3.26 -27.01
CA SER A 331 -2.17 2.71 -28.34
C SER A 331 -3.64 2.91 -28.72
N LEU A 332 -4.54 2.39 -27.90
CA LEU A 332 -5.98 2.28 -28.17
C LEU A 332 -6.82 3.27 -27.36
N GLY A 333 -6.20 4.02 -26.46
CA GLY A 333 -6.86 5.04 -25.67
C GLY A 333 -7.49 6.15 -26.51
N THR A 334 -8.50 6.77 -25.91
CA THR A 334 -9.18 7.97 -26.38
C THR A 334 -8.21 9.15 -26.51
N MET A 335 -8.63 10.19 -27.22
CA MET A 335 -7.82 11.40 -27.37
C MET A 335 -7.52 12.04 -26.00
N ASP A 336 -8.50 12.05 -25.09
CA ASP A 336 -8.34 12.64 -23.76
C ASP A 336 -7.33 11.85 -22.92
N GLU A 337 -7.37 10.52 -22.93
CA GLU A 337 -6.38 9.68 -22.24
C GLU A 337 -4.96 9.94 -22.77
N LYS A 338 -4.81 10.05 -24.11
CA LYS A 338 -3.52 10.33 -24.75
C LYS A 338 -3.01 11.72 -24.41
N LEU A 339 -3.89 12.73 -24.41
CA LEU A 339 -3.54 14.09 -24.01
C LEU A 339 -3.15 14.16 -22.54
N GLN A 340 -3.84 13.43 -21.66
CA GLN A 340 -3.51 13.36 -20.24
C GLN A 340 -2.12 12.76 -20.03
N VAL A 341 -1.81 11.63 -20.69
CA VAL A 341 -0.48 11.02 -20.62
C VAL A 341 0.60 11.96 -21.17
N CYS A 342 0.31 12.67 -22.27
CA CYS A 342 1.22 13.65 -22.83
C CYS A 342 1.47 14.82 -21.86
N PHE A 343 0.41 15.39 -21.28
CA PHE A 343 0.52 16.46 -20.29
C PHE A 343 1.38 16.02 -19.10
N ASP A 344 1.10 14.84 -18.55
CA ASP A 344 1.82 14.30 -17.41
C ASP A 344 3.30 14.00 -17.71
N LEU A 345 3.64 13.68 -18.97
CA LEU A 345 5.02 13.45 -19.40
C LEU A 345 5.88 14.72 -19.41
N PHE A 346 5.24 15.87 -19.64
CA PHE A 346 5.91 17.17 -19.73
C PHE A 346 5.80 18.01 -18.47
N ASP A 347 4.88 17.71 -17.54
CA ASP A 347 4.83 18.32 -16.21
C ASP A 347 6.04 17.89 -15.36
N SER A 348 7.16 18.60 -15.56
CA SER A 348 8.43 18.25 -14.93
C SER A 348 8.45 18.41 -13.41
N GLU A 349 7.48 19.13 -12.84
CA GLU A 349 7.37 19.40 -11.41
C GLU A 349 6.15 18.71 -10.76
N GLY A 350 5.36 17.93 -11.52
CA GLY A 350 4.20 17.20 -11.00
C GLY A 350 3.12 18.07 -10.36
N ARG A 351 3.04 19.36 -10.75
CA ARG A 351 2.13 20.34 -10.15
C ARG A 351 0.72 20.28 -10.72
N ARG A 352 0.47 19.37 -11.66
CA ARG A 352 -0.73 19.33 -12.51
C ARG A 352 -0.85 20.62 -13.34
N ALA A 353 0.29 21.24 -13.67
CA ALA A 353 0.37 22.50 -14.40
C ALA A 353 1.69 22.59 -15.18
N LEU A 354 1.61 22.87 -16.49
CA LEU A 354 2.80 23.06 -17.33
C LEU A 354 3.35 24.48 -17.19
N THR A 355 4.64 24.59 -16.95
CA THR A 355 5.36 25.87 -17.05
C THR A 355 5.63 26.23 -18.50
N LEU A 356 6.08 27.48 -18.70
CA LEU A 356 6.59 27.91 -20.00
C LEU A 356 7.78 27.06 -20.48
N LYS A 357 8.59 26.54 -19.55
CA LYS A 357 9.69 25.62 -19.87
C LYS A 357 9.13 24.26 -20.35
N ASP A 358 8.17 23.70 -19.63
CA ASP A 358 7.53 22.42 -19.97
C ASP A 358 6.83 22.49 -21.33
N LEU A 359 6.13 23.60 -21.60
CA LEU A 359 5.50 23.85 -22.90
C LEU A 359 6.53 23.95 -24.03
N ASN A 360 7.68 24.59 -23.80
CA ASN A 360 8.73 24.67 -24.80
C ASN A 360 9.34 23.30 -25.11
N ASP A 361 9.59 22.48 -24.07
CA ASP A 361 10.08 21.11 -24.21
C ASP A 361 9.07 20.23 -24.97
N LEU A 362 7.77 20.37 -24.65
CA LEU A 362 6.66 19.73 -25.36
C LEU A 362 6.63 20.11 -26.83
N CYS A 363 6.57 21.40 -27.15
CA CYS A 363 6.55 21.87 -28.53
C CYS A 363 7.79 21.40 -29.30
N THR A 364 8.98 21.54 -28.72
CA THR A 364 10.24 21.10 -29.35
C THR A 364 10.20 19.62 -29.68
N THR A 365 9.70 18.80 -28.75
CA THR A 365 9.60 17.36 -28.96
C THR A 365 8.58 17.01 -30.04
N LEU A 366 7.39 17.63 -30.02
CA LEU A 366 6.37 17.44 -31.05
C LEU A 366 6.89 17.84 -32.43
N PHE A 367 7.61 18.96 -32.54
CA PHE A 367 8.23 19.38 -33.79
C PHE A 367 9.27 18.36 -34.28
N ARG A 368 10.13 17.83 -33.40
CA ARG A 368 11.12 16.81 -33.78
C ARG A 368 10.44 15.54 -34.30
N VAL A 369 9.42 15.04 -33.60
CA VAL A 369 8.66 13.86 -34.02
C VAL A 369 7.95 14.09 -35.35
N ALA A 370 7.31 15.25 -35.52
CA ALA A 370 6.61 15.59 -36.76
C ALA A 370 7.57 15.75 -37.95
N LEU A 371 8.79 16.27 -37.72
CA LEU A 371 9.83 16.33 -38.75
C LEU A 371 10.39 14.94 -39.10
N ALA A 372 10.56 14.06 -38.11
CA ALA A 372 11.03 12.69 -38.32
C ALA A 372 10.02 11.84 -39.13
N GLN A 373 8.72 12.03 -38.88
CA GLN A 373 7.64 11.37 -39.60
C GLN A 373 7.44 11.88 -41.04
N GLY A 374 8.19 12.92 -41.44
CA GLY A 374 8.11 13.54 -42.75
C GLY A 374 6.77 14.22 -42.96
N PHE A 375 6.70 15.53 -42.70
CA PHE A 375 5.66 16.36 -43.30
C PHE A 375 5.68 16.15 -44.82
N LYS A 376 4.65 15.49 -45.35
CA LYS A 376 4.28 15.59 -46.76
C LYS A 376 3.43 16.84 -46.97
#